data_AF-A0A2H9LD83-F1
#
_entry.id   AF-A0A2H9LD83-F1
#
_cell.length_a   1.000
_cell.length_b   1.000
_cell.length_c   1.000
_cell.angle_alpha   90.00
_cell.angle_beta   90.00
_cell.angle_gamma   90.00
#
_symmetry.space_group_name_H-M   'P 1'
#
loop_
_entity.id
_entity.type
_entity.pdbx_description
1 polymer ?
#
loop_
_entity_poly.entity_id
_entity_poly.type
_entity_poly.pdbx_seq_one_letter_code
_entity_poly.pdbx_strand_id
1 'polypeptide(L)'
;MNKSGFTLTVESTIAILFLILIISALDMNFDKPKKLLDDLYILQKQHDLLKYWLKEGIFNIEKMSEEFELAFPANCGAIKVNNTEILLNNEFCGNSDGTLTESAELIGLKMKTKLAVTVYQ
;
A
#
# COMPACT_ATOMS: atom_id res chain seq x y z
N MET A 1 30.45 22.17 -49.66
CA MET A 1 29.53 21.52 -48.71
C MET A 1 28.16 22.17 -48.82
N ASN A 2 27.12 21.37 -49.01
CA ASN A 2 25.77 21.84 -49.32
C ASN A 2 25.15 22.45 -48.04
N LYS A 3 24.95 23.77 -48.01
CA LYS A 3 24.54 24.54 -46.80
C LYS A 3 23.30 23.97 -46.11
N SER A 4 22.38 23.40 -46.89
CA SER A 4 21.14 22.80 -46.40
C SER A 4 21.32 21.55 -45.55
N GLY A 5 22.38 20.76 -45.78
CA GLY A 5 22.63 19.54 -45.00
C GLY A 5 23.25 19.83 -43.64
N PHE A 6 24.01 20.92 -43.54
CA PHE A 6 24.64 21.37 -42.30
C PHE A 6 23.65 22.03 -41.34
N THR A 7 22.66 22.76 -41.85
CA THR A 7 21.61 23.37 -41.01
C THR A 7 20.70 22.31 -40.39
N LEU A 8 20.36 21.26 -41.15
CA LEU A 8 19.51 20.16 -40.67
C LEU A 8 20.17 19.38 -39.51
N THR A 9 21.47 19.10 -39.61
CA THR A 9 22.20 18.37 -38.57
C THR A 9 22.36 19.21 -37.30
N VAL A 10 22.63 20.52 -37.42
CA VAL A 10 22.73 21.42 -36.27
C VAL A 10 21.38 21.53 -35.56
N GLU A 11 20.30 21.73 -36.30
CA GLU A 11 18.94 21.84 -35.74
C GLU A 11 18.51 20.54 -35.04
N SER A 12 18.81 19.38 -35.65
CA SER A 12 18.56 18.07 -35.03
C SER A 12 19.36 17.88 -33.75
N THR A 13 20.63 18.30 -33.73
CA THR A 13 21.51 18.19 -32.56
C THR A 13 21.00 19.06 -31.41
N ILE A 14 20.56 20.29 -31.71
CA ILE A 14 19.97 21.20 -30.73
C ILE A 14 18.67 20.61 -30.16
N ALA A 15 17.79 20.08 -31.02
CA ALA A 15 16.54 19.45 -30.59
C ALA A 15 16.78 18.24 -29.66
N ILE A 16 17.76 17.39 -29.98
CA ILE A 16 18.15 16.25 -29.13
C ILE A 16 18.70 16.74 -27.79
N LEU A 17 19.50 17.82 -27.79
CA LEU A 17 20.08 18.38 -26.57
C LEU A 17 19.00 18.97 -25.65
N PHE A 18 17.99 19.63 -26.21
CA PHE A 18 16.81 20.07 -25.47
C PHE A 18 16.00 18.89 -24.93
N LEU A 19 15.80 17.83 -25.70
CA LEU A 19 15.10 16.62 -25.26
C LEU A 19 15.81 15.99 -24.05
N ILE A 20 17.15 15.83 -24.12
CA ILE A 20 17.95 15.27 -23.03
C ILE A 20 17.83 16.15 -21.78
N LEU A 21 17.85 17.47 -21.95
CA LEU A 21 17.73 18.41 -20.84
C LEU A 21 16.34 18.36 -20.21
N ILE A 22 15.27 18.22 -21.00
CA ILE A 22 13.89 18.05 -20.50
C ILE A 22 13.74 16.73 -19.75
N ILE A 23 14.25 15.62 -20.29
CA ILE A 23 14.20 14.30 -19.64
C ILE A 23 15.01 14.32 -18.33
N SER A 24 16.15 15.01 -18.32
CA SER A 24 17.00 15.11 -17.12
C SER A 24 16.44 16.08 -16.07
N ALA A 25 15.70 17.11 -16.50
CA ALA A 25 15.02 18.06 -15.60
C ALA A 25 13.70 17.50 -15.08
N LEU A 26 13.05 16.59 -15.82
CA LEU A 26 12.02 15.72 -15.28
C LEU A 26 12.71 14.72 -14.35
N ASP A 27 12.94 15.16 -13.11
CA ASP A 27 13.20 14.29 -11.97
C ASP A 27 11.96 13.42 -11.73
N MET A 28 11.74 12.46 -12.62
CA MET A 28 10.74 11.42 -12.48
C MET A 28 11.27 10.50 -11.38
N ASN A 29 11.01 10.90 -10.14
CA ASN A 29 11.10 10.06 -8.96
C ASN A 29 10.08 8.91 -9.10
N PHE A 30 10.40 7.94 -9.96
CA PHE A 30 9.61 6.74 -10.22
C PHE A 30 9.55 5.81 -9.01
N ASP A 31 10.37 6.03 -7.98
CA ASP A 31 10.35 5.25 -6.73
C ASP A 31 9.20 5.66 -5.79
N LYS A 32 8.78 6.93 -5.79
CA LYS A 32 7.67 7.41 -4.94
C LYS A 32 6.29 6.81 -5.26
N PRO A 33 5.86 6.65 -6.53
CA PRO A 33 4.55 6.09 -6.82
C PRO A 33 4.45 4.60 -6.45
N LYS A 34 5.56 3.86 -6.40
CA LYS A 34 5.53 2.43 -6.07
C LYS A 34 5.14 2.19 -4.61
N LYS A 35 5.79 2.87 -3.67
CA LYS A 35 5.44 2.77 -2.24
C LYS A 35 4.01 3.19 -1.96
N LEU A 36 3.55 4.29 -2.58
CA LEU A 36 2.17 4.76 -2.44
C LEU A 36 1.14 3.73 -2.95
N LEU A 37 1.45 3.03 -4.04
CA LEU A 37 0.58 2.02 -4.62
C LEU A 37 0.51 0.76 -3.73
N ASP A 38 1.65 0.36 -3.17
CA ASP A 38 1.74 -0.77 -2.24
C ASP A 38 0.95 -0.48 -0.94
N ASP A 39 1.06 0.74 -0.41
CA ASP A 39 0.31 1.18 0.77
C ASP A 39 -1.21 1.18 0.52
N LEU A 40 -1.64 1.68 -0.65
CA LEU A 40 -3.04 1.66 -1.06
C LEU A 40 -3.58 0.24 -1.22
N TYR A 41 -2.78 -0.66 -1.78
CA TYR A 41 -3.16 -2.06 -1.95
C TYR A 41 -3.35 -2.77 -0.60
N ILE A 42 -2.46 -2.50 0.37
CA ILE A 42 -2.59 -3.04 1.73
C ILE A 42 -3.84 -2.51 2.41
N LEU A 43 -4.07 -1.19 2.33
CA LEU A 43 -5.26 -0.57 2.91
C LEU A 43 -6.55 -1.17 2.33
N GLN A 44 -6.61 -1.34 1.00
CA GLN A 44 -7.78 -1.95 0.36
C GLN A 44 -8.02 -3.39 0.83
N LYS A 45 -6.96 -4.19 1.01
CA LYS A 45 -7.08 -5.54 1.56
C LYS A 45 -7.55 -5.56 3.02
N GLN A 46 -7.06 -4.63 3.84
CA GLN A 46 -7.54 -4.47 5.23
C GLN A 46 -9.03 -4.18 5.25
N HIS A 47 -9.49 -3.28 4.38
CA HIS A 47 -10.90 -2.92 4.23
C HIS A 47 -11.76 -4.14 3.86
N ASP A 48 -11.31 -4.91 2.87
CA ASP A 48 -12.05 -6.07 2.37
C ASP A 48 -12.16 -7.17 3.44
N LEU A 49 -11.09 -7.42 4.21
CA LEU A 49 -11.13 -8.35 5.35
C LEU A 49 -12.08 -7.87 6.44
N LEU A 50 -11.99 -6.60 6.84
CA LEU A 50 -12.88 -6.02 7.84
C LEU A 50 -14.33 -6.15 7.40
N LYS A 51 -14.64 -5.79 6.15
CA LYS A 51 -15.98 -5.89 5.58
C LYS A 51 -16.47 -7.34 5.56
N TYR A 52 -15.61 -8.28 5.21
CA TYR A 52 -15.93 -9.70 5.20
C TYR A 52 -16.26 -10.21 6.62
N TRP A 53 -15.41 -9.92 7.62
CA TRP A 53 -15.67 -10.31 9.01
C TRP A 53 -16.94 -9.70 9.59
N LEU A 54 -17.19 -8.42 9.28
CA LEU A 54 -18.39 -7.70 9.71
C LEU A 54 -19.66 -8.32 9.08
N LYS A 55 -19.59 -8.73 7.81
CA LYS A 55 -20.73 -9.29 7.07
C LYS A 55 -21.05 -10.72 7.51
N GLU A 56 -20.03 -11.55 7.65
CA GLU A 56 -20.17 -12.95 8.04
C GLU A 56 -20.31 -13.12 9.57
N GLY A 57 -20.15 -12.04 10.34
CA GLY A 57 -20.19 -12.08 11.80
C GLY A 57 -19.07 -12.92 12.41
N ILE A 58 -17.94 -13.02 11.71
CA ILE A 58 -16.76 -13.76 12.18
C ILE A 58 -16.09 -12.85 13.20
N PHE A 59 -16.21 -13.20 14.48
CA PHE A 59 -15.47 -12.56 15.58
C PHE A 59 -14.59 -13.58 16.34
N ASN A 60 -14.41 -14.77 15.75
CA ASN A 60 -13.49 -15.77 16.28
C ASN A 60 -12.07 -15.40 15.84
N ILE A 61 -11.24 -15.11 16.83
CA ILE A 61 -9.83 -14.78 16.71
C ILE A 61 -9.05 -15.79 15.86
N GLU A 62 -9.28 -17.09 16.06
CA GLU A 62 -8.53 -18.14 15.35
C GLU A 62 -8.78 -18.05 13.83
N LYS A 63 -10.06 -17.92 13.44
CA LYS A 63 -10.44 -17.76 12.04
C LYS A 63 -9.92 -16.44 11.44
N MET A 64 -9.99 -15.36 12.21
CA MET A 64 -9.48 -14.06 11.79
C MET A 64 -7.95 -14.08 11.58
N SER A 65 -7.23 -14.83 12.41
CA SER A 65 -5.79 -15.06 12.27
C SER A 65 -5.48 -15.85 11.00
N GLU A 66 -6.18 -16.96 10.75
CA GLU A 66 -6.01 -17.77 9.54
C GLU A 66 -6.27 -16.96 8.27
N GLU A 67 -7.35 -16.17 8.26
CA GLU A 67 -7.70 -15.33 7.10
C GLU A 67 -6.72 -14.17 6.90
N PHE A 68 -6.15 -13.63 7.98
CA PHE A 68 -5.08 -12.65 7.89
C PHE A 68 -3.81 -13.26 7.29
N GLU A 69 -3.38 -14.44 7.75
CA GLU A 69 -2.21 -15.15 7.20
C GLU A 69 -2.40 -15.49 5.71
N LEU A 70 -3.62 -15.85 5.31
CA LEU A 70 -3.95 -16.08 3.89
C LEU A 70 -3.88 -14.79 3.06
N ALA A 71 -4.34 -13.66 3.60
CA ALA A 71 -4.35 -12.38 2.90
C ALA A 71 -2.96 -11.71 2.84
N PHE A 72 -2.14 -11.94 3.87
CA PHE A 72 -0.85 -11.31 4.12
C PHE A 72 0.22 -12.34 4.58
N PRO A 73 0.62 -13.29 3.73
CA PRO A 73 1.51 -14.39 4.12
C PRO A 73 2.93 -13.95 4.50
N ALA A 74 3.36 -12.79 4.01
CA ALA A 74 4.70 -12.25 4.23
C ALA A 74 4.73 -11.03 5.18
N ASN A 75 3.56 -10.61 5.70
CA ASN A 75 3.50 -9.44 6.57
C ASN A 75 3.07 -9.86 7.98
N CYS A 76 3.45 -9.04 8.95
CA CYS A 76 2.91 -9.10 10.30
C CYS A 76 1.74 -8.16 10.45
N GLY A 77 0.98 -8.36 11.52
CA GLY A 77 -0.07 -7.43 11.84
C GLY A 77 -0.58 -7.55 13.25
N ALA A 78 -1.64 -6.80 13.52
CA ALA A 78 -2.41 -6.93 14.72
C ALA A 78 -3.90 -6.87 14.40
N ILE A 79 -4.68 -7.72 15.04
CA ILE A 79 -6.14 -7.63 15.00
C ILE A 79 -6.60 -7.15 16.36
N LYS A 80 -7.44 -6.11 16.36
CA LYS A 80 -8.07 -5.57 17.57
C LYS A 80 -9.56 -5.79 17.53
N VAL A 81 -10.10 -6.51 18.51
CA VAL A 81 -11.54 -6.75 18.70
C VAL A 81 -11.94 -6.30 20.10
N ASN A 82 -12.82 -5.30 20.22
CA ASN A 82 -13.42 -4.89 21.51
C ASN A 82 -12.41 -4.69 22.67
N ASN A 83 -11.25 -4.10 22.37
CA ASN A 83 -10.09 -3.86 23.24
C ASN A 83 -9.09 -5.01 23.42
N THR A 84 -9.36 -6.20 22.90
CA THR A 84 -8.36 -7.27 22.82
C THR A 84 -7.54 -7.07 21.56
N GLU A 85 -6.23 -6.89 21.69
CA GLU A 85 -5.28 -6.82 20.58
C GLU A 85 -4.48 -8.12 20.51
N ILE A 86 -4.31 -8.62 19.29
CA ILE A 86 -3.67 -9.90 19.02
C ILE A 86 -2.66 -9.67 17.92
N LEU A 87 -1.41 -9.91 18.25
CA LEU A 87 -0.30 -9.82 17.31
C LEU A 87 -0.28 -11.07 16.45
N LEU A 88 -0.16 -10.86 15.15
CA LEU A 88 -0.14 -11.90 14.13
C LEU A 88 1.23 -11.93 13.47
N ASN A 89 1.74 -13.15 13.29
CA ASN A 89 3.02 -13.41 12.63
C ASN A 89 4.23 -12.77 13.37
N ASN A 90 4.36 -13.05 14.68
CA ASN A 90 5.34 -12.41 15.60
C ASN A 90 6.82 -12.45 15.15
N GLU A 91 7.19 -13.31 14.20
CA GLU A 91 8.60 -13.51 13.80
C GLU A 91 9.18 -12.37 12.94
N PHE A 92 8.34 -11.54 12.31
CA PHE A 92 8.78 -10.50 11.37
C PHE A 92 8.51 -9.05 11.83
N CYS A 93 8.03 -8.83 13.07
CA CYS A 93 7.77 -7.49 13.63
C CYS A 93 9.08 -6.76 14.03
N GLY A 94 9.95 -6.45 13.07
CA GLY A 94 11.08 -5.55 13.27
C GLY A 94 10.66 -4.10 13.02
N ASN A 95 10.87 -3.22 14.01
CA ASN A 95 10.76 -1.75 13.97
C ASN A 95 10.02 -1.18 12.72
N SER A 96 8.69 -1.11 12.80
CA SER A 96 7.82 -0.76 11.68
C SER A 96 7.85 0.74 11.36
N ASP A 97 8.69 1.14 10.42
CA ASP A 97 8.69 2.49 9.80
C ASP A 97 7.46 2.70 8.87
N GLY A 98 6.67 1.65 8.61
CA GLY A 98 5.40 1.70 7.88
C GLY A 98 4.30 0.92 8.59
N THR A 99 3.47 1.59 9.39
CA THR A 99 2.29 0.98 10.02
C THR A 99 1.03 1.50 9.35
N LEU A 100 0.24 0.60 8.78
CA LEU A 100 -1.07 0.93 8.21
C LEU A 100 -2.14 0.26 9.06
N THR A 101 -3.06 1.06 9.60
CA THR A 101 -4.17 0.59 10.43
C THR A 101 -5.49 1.03 9.83
N GLU A 102 -6.40 0.08 9.70
CA GLU A 102 -7.79 0.34 9.36
C GLU A 102 -8.71 -0.14 10.48
N SER A 103 -9.76 0.61 10.75
CA SER A 103 -10.73 0.28 11.80
C SER A 103 -12.15 0.46 11.31
N ALA A 104 -13.02 -0.47 11.69
CA ALA A 104 -14.44 -0.41 11.43
C ALA A 104 -15.22 -0.63 12.74
N GLU A 105 -16.33 0.10 12.88
CA GLU A 105 -17.21 0.03 14.03
C GLU A 105 -18.61 -0.41 13.59
N LEU A 106 -19.07 -1.54 14.13
CA LEU A 106 -20.41 -2.05 13.88
C LEU A 106 -21.34 -1.57 14.99
N ILE A 107 -22.30 -0.74 14.64
CA ILE A 107 -23.34 -0.22 15.55
C ILE A 107 -24.66 -0.90 15.21
N GLY A 108 -24.92 -2.02 15.88
CA GLY A 108 -26.21 -2.73 15.80
C GLY A 108 -27.04 -2.53 17.07
N LEU A 109 -28.36 -2.75 16.98
CA LEU A 109 -29.39 -2.52 18.02
C LEU A 109 -29.11 -3.11 19.43
N LYS A 110 -28.04 -3.90 19.63
CA LYS A 110 -27.62 -4.44 20.94
C LYS A 110 -26.11 -4.63 21.15
N MET A 111 -25.25 -4.37 20.16
CA MET A 111 -23.80 -4.58 20.30
C MET A 111 -23.02 -3.49 19.58
N LYS A 112 -22.02 -2.96 20.29
CA LYS A 112 -21.02 -2.02 19.77
C LYS A 112 -19.72 -2.80 19.63
N THR A 113 -19.42 -3.27 18.41
CA THR A 113 -18.21 -4.04 18.15
C THR A 113 -17.20 -3.18 17.39
N LYS A 114 -16.02 -2.98 17.97
CA LYS A 114 -14.89 -2.29 17.34
C LYS A 114 -13.91 -3.32 16.81
N LEU A 115 -13.65 -3.24 15.51
CA LEU A 115 -12.69 -4.07 14.80
C LEU A 115 -11.60 -3.18 14.20
N ALA A 116 -10.34 -3.54 14.37
CA ALA A 116 -9.25 -2.94 13.62
C ALA A 116 -8.26 -3.99 13.16
N VAL A 117 -7.69 -3.76 11.99
CA VAL A 117 -6.59 -4.54 11.41
C VAL A 117 -5.44 -3.59 11.18
N THR A 118 -4.29 -3.96 11.72
CA THR A 118 -3.02 -3.29 11.48
C THR A 118 -2.12 -4.25 10.72
N VAL A 119 -1.41 -3.73 9.72
CA VAL A 119 -0.36 -4.46 9.00
C VAL A 119 0.94 -3.68 9.18
N TYR A 120 1.98 -4.38 9.59
CA TYR A 120 3.33 -3.85 9.76
C TYR A 120 4.17 -4.18 8.51
N GLN A 121 4.86 -3.18 7.98
CA GLN A 121 5.81 -3.28 6.86
C GLN A 121 7.25 -3.10 7.35
#